data_AF-A0AAV0XW33-F1
#
_entry.id   AF-A0AAV0XW33-F1
#
_cell.length_a   1.000
_cell.length_b   1.000
_cell.length_c   1.000
_cell.angle_alpha   90.00
_cell.angle_beta   90.00
_cell.angle_gamma   90.00
#
_symmetry.space_group_name_H-M   'P 1'
#
loop_
_entity.id
_entity.type
_entity.pdbx_description
1 polymer ?
#
loop_
_entity_poly.entity_id
_entity_poly.type
_entity_poly.pdbx_seq_one_letter_code
_entity_poly.pdbx_strand_id
1 'polypeptide(L)'
;MGGVDKHDQMVSYYRTFLKSKKWTLRALFHVFDMTVVNCWLEYKQDAANLDLKEKDIMDLLAFKQRLTESLMLVEEELISSVQNVASIFVLQKKTNCFFDFHQ
;
A
#
# COMPACT_ATOMS: atom_id res chain seq x y z
N MET A 1 -25.02 -14.53 -13.25
CA MET A 1 -24.83 -13.06 -13.33
C MET A 1 -24.47 -12.39 -12.00
N GLY A 2 -24.45 -13.05 -10.83
CA GLY A 2 -24.19 -12.37 -9.54
C GLY A 2 -22.74 -12.29 -9.06
N GLY A 3 -21.74 -12.54 -9.91
CA GLY A 3 -20.33 -12.49 -9.50
C GLY A 3 -19.85 -11.05 -9.26
N VAL A 4 -20.24 -10.14 -10.15
CA VAL A 4 -19.89 -8.71 -10.07
C VAL A 4 -20.57 -8.05 -8.86
N ASP A 5 -21.83 -8.38 -8.58
CA ASP A 5 -22.57 -7.82 -7.44
C ASP A 5 -21.96 -8.22 -6.10
N LYS A 6 -21.49 -9.47 -5.97
CA LYS A 6 -20.79 -9.94 -4.76
C LYS A 6 -19.46 -9.22 -4.59
N HIS A 7 -18.72 -9.00 -5.68
CA HIS A 7 -17.47 -8.26 -5.64
C HIS A 7 -17.68 -6.81 -5.22
N ASP A 8 -18.67 -6.13 -5.81
CA ASP A 8 -19.02 -4.76 -5.44
C ASP A 8 -19.48 -4.67 -3.98
N GLN A 9 -20.22 -5.66 -3.50
CA GLN A 9 -20.61 -5.77 -2.10
C GLN A 9 -19.39 -5.90 -1.17
N MET A 10 -18.40 -6.73 -1.52
CA MET A 10 -17.15 -6.87 -0.75
C MET A 10 -16.35 -5.58 -0.68
N VAL A 11 -16.25 -4.86 -1.79
CA VAL A 11 -15.58 -3.55 -1.85
C VAL A 11 -16.31 -2.50 -1.02
N SER A 12 -17.65 -2.56 -0.98
CA SER A 12 -18.47 -1.65 -0.19
C SER A 12 -18.28 -1.81 1.32
N TYR A 13 -18.05 -3.02 1.83
CA TYR A 13 -17.90 -3.28 3.28
C TYR A 13 -16.74 -2.53 3.94
N TYR A 14 -15.58 -2.46 3.27
CA TYR A 14 -14.37 -1.83 3.81
C TYR A 14 -13.87 -0.68 2.94
N ARG A 15 -14.81 0.10 2.40
CA ARG A 15 -14.52 1.21 1.49
C ARG A 15 -13.79 2.35 2.19
N THR A 16 -12.74 2.87 1.55
CA THR A 16 -12.06 4.07 2.03
C THR A 16 -12.82 5.34 1.62
N PHE A 17 -13.43 6.03 2.58
CA PHE A 17 -14.19 7.26 2.32
C PHE A 17 -13.30 8.50 2.33
N LEU A 18 -12.89 8.97 1.15
CA LEU A 18 -12.20 10.26 1.01
C LEU A 18 -13.17 11.39 0.71
N LYS A 19 -13.21 12.40 1.59
CA LYS A 19 -13.96 13.67 1.41
C LYS A 19 -13.25 14.63 0.43
N SER A 20 -12.84 14.14 -0.74
CA SER A 20 -12.21 14.97 -1.78
C SER A 20 -13.20 15.30 -2.91
N LYS A 21 -13.10 16.53 -3.43
CA LYS A 21 -13.84 16.98 -4.63
C LYS A 21 -13.20 16.49 -5.94
N LYS A 22 -11.92 16.05 -5.92
CA LYS A 22 -11.23 15.53 -7.10
C LYS A 22 -11.69 14.09 -7.38
N TRP A 23 -12.36 13.88 -8.51
CA TRP A 23 -12.87 12.56 -8.91
C TRP A 23 -11.75 11.54 -9.16
N THR A 24 -10.58 12.00 -9.62
CA THR A 24 -9.41 11.14 -9.89
C THR A 24 -8.93 10.42 -8.64
N LEU A 25 -8.89 11.12 -7.51
CA LEU A 25 -8.50 10.54 -6.24
C LEU A 25 -9.52 9.47 -5.81
N ARG A 26 -10.82 9.76 -5.98
CA ARG A 26 -11.89 8.79 -5.69
C ARG A 26 -11.77 7.53 -6.55
N ALA A 27 -11.44 7.68 -7.83
CA ALA A 27 -11.21 6.56 -8.74
C ALA A 27 -9.98 5.75 -8.35
N LEU A 28 -8.86 6.40 -8.00
CA LEU A 28 -7.64 5.73 -7.57
C LEU A 28 -7.85 4.86 -6.33
N PHE A 29 -8.46 5.41 -5.28
CA PHE A 29 -8.75 4.64 -4.06
C PHE A 29 -9.74 3.50 -4.30
N HIS A 30 -10.69 3.70 -5.21
CA HIS A 30 -11.59 2.63 -5.60
C HIS A 30 -10.86 1.47 -6.30
N VAL A 31 -9.90 1.77 -7.18
CA VAL A 31 -9.05 0.75 -7.81
C VAL A 31 -8.20 0.03 -6.76
N PHE A 32 -7.61 0.74 -5.80
CA PHE A 32 -6.89 0.10 -4.69
C PHE A 32 -7.78 -0.82 -3.86
N ASP A 33 -8.98 -0.37 -3.47
CA ASP A 33 -9.92 -1.20 -2.73
C ASP A 33 -10.32 -2.46 -3.54
N MET A 34 -10.50 -2.34 -4.86
CA MET A 34 -10.75 -3.46 -5.76
C MET A 34 -9.56 -4.43 -5.84
N THR A 35 -8.33 -3.93 -5.97
CA THR A 35 -7.10 -4.75 -6.00
C THR A 35 -6.93 -5.54 -4.71
N VAL A 36 -7.15 -4.92 -3.55
CA VAL A 36 -7.01 -5.59 -2.25
C VAL A 36 -8.00 -6.74 -2.09
N VAL A 37 -9.25 -6.56 -2.53
CA VAL A 37 -10.25 -7.64 -2.52
C VAL A 37 -9.84 -8.79 -3.44
N ASN A 38 -9.30 -8.50 -4.62
CA ASN A 38 -8.77 -9.52 -5.53
C ASN A 38 -7.60 -10.30 -4.91
N CYS A 39 -6.63 -9.61 -4.30
CA CYS A 39 -5.51 -10.28 -3.61
C CYS A 39 -5.98 -11.19 -2.47
N TRP A 40 -7.04 -10.80 -1.75
CA TRP A 40 -7.62 -11.66 -0.71
C TRP A 40 -8.30 -12.90 -1.30
N LEU A 41 -8.96 -12.79 -2.45
CA LEU A 41 -9.53 -13.94 -3.15
C LEU A 41 -8.45 -14.91 -3.63
N GLU A 42 -7.36 -14.39 -4.20
CA GLU A 42 -6.19 -15.20 -4.58
C GLU A 42 -5.58 -15.89 -3.36
N TYR A 43 -5.38 -15.17 -2.25
CA TYR A 43 -4.90 -15.75 -0.98
C TYR A 43 -5.77 -16.92 -0.51
N LYS A 44 -7.10 -16.78 -0.58
CA LYS A 44 -8.01 -17.87 -0.22
C LYS A 44 -7.91 -19.07 -1.15
N GLN A 45 -7.71 -18.84 -2.44
CA GLN A 45 -7.55 -19.89 -3.42
C GLN A 45 -6.24 -20.65 -3.19
N ASP A 46 -5.15 -19.94 -2.92
CA ASP A 46 -3.87 -20.54 -2.57
C ASP A 46 -3.93 -21.32 -1.25
N ALA A 47 -4.61 -20.78 -0.24
CA ALA A 47 -4.84 -21.48 1.01
C ALA A 47 -5.63 -22.79 0.84
N ALA A 48 -6.62 -22.80 -0.06
CA ALA A 48 -7.36 -24.00 -0.41
C ALA A 48 -6.49 -25.01 -1.17
N ASN A 49 -5.62 -24.55 -2.08
CA ASN A 49 -4.69 -25.40 -2.81
C ASN A 49 -3.63 -26.06 -1.89
N LEU A 50 -3.34 -25.43 -0.75
CA LEU A 50 -2.40 -25.90 0.27
C LEU A 50 -3.06 -26.75 1.37
N ASP A 51 -4.34 -27.10 1.24
CA ASP A 51 -5.15 -27.84 2.23
C ASP A 51 -5.09 -27.22 3.64
N LEU A 52 -5.02 -25.89 3.72
CA LEU A 52 -5.06 -25.19 5.00
C LEU A 52 -6.47 -25.27 5.60
N LYS A 53 -6.54 -25.44 6.92
CA LYS A 53 -7.81 -25.44 7.65
C LYS A 53 -8.43 -24.05 7.54
N GLU A 54 -9.75 -23.98 7.34
CA GLU A 54 -10.49 -22.72 7.26
C GLU A 54 -10.28 -21.80 8.48
N LYS A 55 -9.89 -22.36 9.63
CA LYS A 55 -9.56 -21.62 10.85
C LYS A 55 -8.29 -20.78 10.75
N ASP A 56 -7.39 -21.15 9.85
CA ASP A 56 -6.12 -20.46 9.64
C ASP A 56 -6.21 -19.45 8.48
N ILE A 57 -7.35 -19.43 7.76
CA ILE A 57 -7.61 -18.47 6.69
C ILE A 57 -8.07 -17.14 7.31
N MET A 58 -7.36 -16.08 6.96
CA MET A 58 -7.58 -14.75 7.50
C MET A 58 -8.80 -14.07 6.85
N ASP A 59 -9.63 -13.43 7.69
CA ASP A 59 -10.74 -12.59 7.23
C ASP A 59 -10.24 -11.37 6.45
N LEU A 60 -11.09 -10.81 5.59
CA LEU A 60 -10.75 -9.67 4.72
C LEU A 60 -10.24 -8.45 5.52
N LEU A 61 -10.80 -8.19 6.71
CA LEU A 61 -10.34 -7.10 7.57
C LEU A 61 -8.93 -7.35 8.13
N ALA A 62 -8.68 -8.55 8.64
CA ALA A 62 -7.37 -8.91 9.18
C ALA A 62 -6.31 -8.96 8.07
N PHE A 63 -6.68 -9.40 6.86
CA PHE A 63 -5.82 -9.28 5.68
C PHE A 63 -5.49 -7.82 5.35
N LYS A 64 -6.48 -6.91 5.38
CA LYS A 64 -6.25 -5.46 5.21
C LYS A 64 -5.33 -4.88 6.30
N GLN A 65 -5.50 -5.28 7.55
CA GLN A 65 -4.61 -4.86 8.65
C GLN A 65 -3.19 -5.34 8.40
N ARG A 66 -3.01 -6.62 8.05
CA ARG A 66 -1.69 -7.19 7.77
C ARG A 66 -0.99 -6.55 6.58
N LEU A 67 -1.74 -6.24 5.52
CA LEU A 67 -1.24 -5.44 4.42
C LEU A 67 -0.78 -4.07 4.92
N THR A 68 -1.61 -3.38 5.69
CA THR A 68 -1.29 -2.04 6.23
C THR A 68 -0.01 -2.06 7.07
N GLU A 69 0.14 -3.03 7.97
CA GLU A 69 1.37 -3.26 8.74
C GLU A 69 2.58 -3.44 7.82
N SER A 70 2.45 -4.29 6.80
CA SER A 70 3.54 -4.58 5.86
C SER A 70 3.95 -3.34 5.07
N LEU A 71 2.98 -2.53 4.63
CA LEU A 71 3.24 -1.28 3.93
C LEU A 71 3.91 -0.25 4.85
N MET A 72 3.47 -0.14 6.11
CA MET A 72 4.07 0.78 7.08
C MET A 72 5.53 0.43 7.38
N LEU A 73 5.86 -0.87 7.54
CA LEU A 73 7.25 -1.30 7.75
C LEU A 73 8.15 -0.95 6.56
N VAL A 74 7.63 -1.10 5.33
CA VAL A 74 8.36 -0.70 4.11
C VAL A 74 8.58 0.81 4.05
N GLU A 75 7.60 1.61 4.49
CA GLU A 75 7.75 3.07 4.57
C GLU A 75 8.86 3.48 5.55
N GLU A 76 9.01 2.80 6.69
CA GLU A 76 10.10 3.05 7.64
C GLU A 76 11.48 2.71 7.05
N GLU A 77 11.59 1.64 6.26
CA GLU A 77 12.80 1.29 5.52
C GLU A 77 13.15 2.32 4.43
N LEU A 78 12.14 2.87 3.76
CA LEU A 78 12.31 3.94 2.77
C LEU A 78 12.70 5.27 3.42
N ILE A 79 12.11 5.63 4.56
CA ILE A 79 12.44 6.87 5.29
C ILE A 79 13.85 6.80 5.87
N SER A 80 14.24 5.67 6.46
CA SER A 80 15.61 5.47 6.97
C SER A 80 16.64 5.47 5.84
N SER A 81 16.31 4.89 4.68
CA SER A 81 17.14 4.97 3.48
C SER A 81 17.24 6.41 2.95
N VAL A 82 16.12 7.15 2.87
CA VAL A 82 16.07 8.55 2.42
C VAL A 82 16.82 9.49 3.39
N GLN A 83 16.77 9.26 4.70
CA GLN A 83 17.58 10.01 5.68
C GLN A 83 19.08 9.75 5.51
N ASN A 84 19.46 8.51 5.18
CA ASN A 84 20.85 8.19 4.83
C ASN A 84 21.30 8.87 3.53
N VAL A 85 20.48 8.87 2.46
CA VAL A 85 20.85 9.58 1.21
C VAL A 85 20.77 11.09 1.36
N ALA A 86 19.87 11.64 2.17
CA ALA A 86 19.79 13.07 2.48
C ALA A 86 21.02 13.53 3.26
N SER A 87 21.55 12.72 4.18
CA SER A 87 22.81 12.99 4.87
C SER A 87 24.01 12.96 3.91
N ILE A 88 24.03 12.02 2.97
CA ILE A 88 25.06 11.95 1.90
C ILE A 88 24.94 13.13 0.92
N PHE A 89 23.73 13.53 0.52
CA PHE A 89 23.50 14.69 -0.35
C PHE A 89 23.84 16.03 0.33
N VAL A 90 23.57 16.16 1.63
CA VAL A 90 23.99 17.33 2.43
C VAL A 90 25.52 17.39 2.54
N LEU A 91 26.21 16.26 2.63
CA LEU A 91 27.69 16.21 2.63
C LEU A 91 28.31 16.45 1.23
N GLN A 92 27.65 16.03 0.14
CA GLN A 92 28.04 16.36 -1.25
C GLN A 92 27.78 17.84 -1.60
N LYS A 93 26.72 18.47 -1.06
CA LYS A 93 26.51 19.92 -1.21
C LYS A 93 27.47 20.76 -0.40
N LYS A 94 27.94 20.27 0.77
CA LYS A 94 28.86 21.01 1.63
C LYS A 94 30.31 21.02 1.12
N THR A 95 30.67 20.09 0.23
CA THR A 95 31.99 20.02 -0.41
C THR A 95 32.07 20.75 -1.76
N ASN A 96 30.94 21.05 -2.41
CA ASN A 96 30.88 21.75 -3.71
C ASN A 96 30.49 23.24 -3.62
N CYS A 97 30.44 23.84 -2.43
CA CYS A 97 30.24 25.29 -2.23
C CYS A 97 31.52 26.04 -1.80
N PHE A 98 32.70 25.45 -1.97
CA PHE A 98 33.99 26.04 -1.56
C PHE A 98 34.84 26.63 -2.70
N PHE A 99 34.34 26.64 -3.94
CA PHE A 99 34.87 27.37 -5.10
C PHE A 99 33.61 27.79 -5.89
N ASP A 100 33.26 29.05 -6.16
CA ASP A 100 34.05 30.23 -6.45
C ASP A 100 33.38 31.49 -5.89
N PHE A 101 34.14 32.28 -5.11
CA PHE A 101 33.91 33.71 -4.92
C PHE A 101 35.26 34.41 -4.97
N HIS A 102 35.81 34.59 -6.18
CA HIS A 102 36.70 35.71 -6.49
C HIS A 102 36.92 35.84 -8.00
N GLN A 103 36.27 36.86 -8.57
CA GLN A 103 36.73 37.80 -9.62
C GLN A 103 35.64 38.10 -10.65
#